data_AF-A0A7J5QAL3-F1
#
_entry.id   AF-A0A7J5QAL3-F1
#
_cell.length_a   1.000
_cell.length_b   1.000
_cell.length_c   1.000
_cell.angle_alpha   90.00
_cell.angle_beta   90.00
_cell.angle_gamma   90.00
#
_symmetry.space_group_name_H-M   'P 1'
#
loop_
_entity.id
_entity.type
_entity.pdbx_description
1 polymer ?
#
loop_
_entity_poly.entity_id
_entity_poly.type
_entity_poly.pdbx_seq_one_letter_code
_entity_poly.pdbx_strand_id
1 'polypeptide(L)'
;DPVRELILRHQTDITGHSWNEYTDLLFVGSPSDLGLLAKAAPWVIYKRNTTGDWAQFSEVFGMPIQEYIYDSDDDESRQRAMEDAANTGSLAQFFHAKDTELKLTEAGNKTGSADVYERLCERCNNEISKLILGNTLTTESSEKGTQALGTVHKKVEDKVLEADRKYVLNVLNYDMTDILLRMGINTQGGAFCFPEPKETDAGTKISILTQLKKNFNIPIDDDYLYEEFGIDKPANYEQLKAEQREAAQAALVPTPKKEPEPANKGRDDEPTPKQKRNFRNWLKGFFVKAPADGAALDW
;
A
#
# COMPACT_ATOMS: atom_id res chain seq x y z
N ASP A 1 18.23 -15.69 -28.83
CA ASP A 1 17.60 -14.95 -29.94
C ASP A 1 16.29 -15.64 -30.29
N PRO A 2 15.15 -15.04 -29.91
CA PRO A 2 13.84 -15.61 -30.19
C PRO A 2 13.44 -15.51 -31.67
N VAL A 3 14.01 -14.60 -32.46
CA VAL A 3 13.72 -14.47 -33.89
C VAL A 3 14.40 -15.59 -34.67
N ARG A 4 15.61 -15.98 -34.26
CA ARG A 4 16.37 -17.08 -34.86
C ARG A 4 16.13 -18.44 -34.19
N GLU A 5 15.34 -18.48 -33.13
CA GLU A 5 15.10 -19.68 -32.32
C GLU A 5 16.40 -20.32 -31.80
N LEU A 6 17.32 -19.47 -31.33
CA LEU A 6 18.61 -19.87 -30.77
C LEU A 6 18.71 -19.52 -29.29
N ILE A 7 19.19 -20.45 -28.48
CA ILE A 7 19.64 -20.18 -27.11
C ILE A 7 21.11 -19.72 -27.20
N LEU A 8 21.34 -18.45 -26.88
CA LEU A 8 22.66 -17.83 -26.88
C LEU A 8 23.22 -17.82 -25.46
N ARG A 9 24.52 -18.04 -25.30
CA ARG A 9 25.17 -18.04 -23.98
C ARG A 9 25.60 -16.63 -23.56
N HIS A 10 26.09 -15.85 -24.51
CA HIS A 10 26.51 -14.47 -24.30
C HIS A 10 25.79 -13.54 -25.27
N GLN A 11 25.70 -12.25 -24.89
CA GLN A 11 24.99 -11.24 -25.66
C GLN A 11 25.61 -10.97 -27.04
N THR A 12 26.92 -11.21 -27.19
CA THR A 12 27.67 -11.02 -28.45
C THR A 12 27.63 -12.24 -29.36
N ASP A 13 27.09 -13.37 -28.90
CA ASP A 13 27.10 -14.60 -29.66
C ASP A 13 26.16 -14.50 -30.86
N ILE A 14 26.66 -14.93 -32.02
CA ILE A 14 25.89 -14.98 -33.28
C ILE A 14 25.38 -16.39 -33.61
N THR A 15 25.86 -17.40 -32.89
CA THR A 15 25.51 -18.82 -32.99
C THR A 15 25.13 -19.35 -31.62
N GLY A 16 24.22 -20.31 -31.55
CA GLY A 16 23.80 -20.94 -30.29
C GLY A 16 23.08 -22.26 -30.55
N HIS A 17 22.55 -22.85 -29.48
CA HIS A 17 21.78 -24.09 -29.56
C HIS A 17 20.40 -23.83 -30.16
N SER A 18 19.96 -24.69 -31.08
CA SER A 18 18.61 -24.57 -31.65
C SER A 18 17.58 -24.95 -30.60
N TRP A 19 16.44 -24.25 -30.59
CA TRP A 19 15.29 -24.62 -29.75
C TRP A 19 14.85 -26.07 -29.98
N ASN A 20 15.00 -26.60 -31.20
CA ASN A 20 14.66 -27.98 -31.55
C ASN A 20 15.46 -29.04 -30.79
N GLU A 21 16.59 -28.68 -30.17
CA GLU A 21 17.35 -29.59 -29.32
C GLU A 21 16.64 -29.88 -27.98
N TYR A 22 15.64 -29.08 -27.61
CA TYR A 22 14.96 -29.13 -26.33
C TYR A 22 13.46 -29.38 -26.50
N THR A 23 13.03 -30.63 -26.33
CA THR A 23 11.63 -31.07 -26.52
C THR A 23 10.63 -30.44 -25.54
N ASP A 24 11.13 -29.97 -24.40
CA ASP A 24 10.35 -29.41 -23.28
C ASP A 24 10.54 -27.89 -23.13
N LEU A 25 11.11 -27.23 -24.15
CA LEU A 25 11.28 -25.79 -24.17
C LEU A 25 9.96 -25.12 -24.56
N LEU A 26 9.49 -24.19 -23.72
CA LEU A 26 8.39 -23.29 -24.08
C LEU A 26 8.92 -21.87 -24.32
N PHE A 27 8.62 -21.33 -25.49
CA PHE A 27 8.75 -19.89 -25.73
C PHE A 27 7.43 -19.18 -25.42
N VAL A 28 7.51 -18.10 -24.66
CA VAL A 28 6.36 -17.32 -24.20
C VAL A 28 6.48 -15.89 -24.71
N GLY A 29 5.45 -15.41 -25.40
CA GLY A 29 5.40 -14.04 -25.95
C GLY A 29 5.62 -13.98 -27.47
N SER A 30 6.10 -12.85 -27.96
CA SER A 30 6.35 -12.62 -29.39
C SER A 30 7.85 -12.47 -29.66
N PRO A 31 8.41 -13.10 -30.71
CA PRO A 31 9.84 -13.01 -31.00
C PRO A 31 10.37 -11.59 -31.21
N SER A 32 9.53 -10.68 -31.69
CA SER A 32 9.89 -9.30 -31.97
C SER A 32 9.53 -8.32 -30.84
N ASP A 33 8.89 -8.80 -29.77
CA ASP A 33 8.51 -7.93 -28.65
C ASP A 33 9.68 -7.79 -27.67
N LEU A 34 10.21 -6.58 -27.55
CA LEU A 34 11.30 -6.24 -26.64
C LEU A 34 10.81 -6.02 -25.19
N GLY A 35 9.49 -6.04 -24.97
CA GLY A 35 8.88 -5.93 -23.66
C GLY A 35 8.93 -4.54 -23.04
N LEU A 36 8.46 -4.44 -21.79
CA LEU A 36 8.34 -3.18 -21.06
C LEU A 36 9.71 -2.59 -20.69
N LEU A 37 10.71 -3.43 -20.40
CA LEU A 37 12.04 -2.96 -20.00
C LEU A 37 12.75 -2.19 -21.12
N ALA A 38 12.58 -2.62 -22.38
CA ALA A 38 13.12 -1.88 -23.52
C ALA A 38 12.46 -0.50 -23.68
N LYS A 39 11.16 -0.40 -23.39
CA LYS A 39 10.43 0.89 -23.38
C LYS A 39 10.85 1.78 -22.20
N ALA A 40 11.21 1.17 -21.06
CA ALA A 40 11.68 1.87 -19.86
C ALA A 40 13.13 2.37 -19.97
N ALA A 41 13.96 1.69 -20.77
CA ALA A 41 15.39 1.96 -20.92
C ALA A 41 15.76 3.45 -21.12
N PRO A 42 15.16 4.20 -22.07
CA PRO A 42 15.51 5.61 -22.26
C PRO A 42 15.26 6.44 -20.98
N TRP A 43 14.15 6.22 -20.29
CA TRP A 43 13.80 6.95 -19.06
C TRP A 43 14.77 6.64 -17.93
N VAL A 44 15.19 5.38 -17.79
CA VAL A 44 16.18 4.98 -16.78
C VAL A 44 17.54 5.63 -17.07
N ILE A 45 17.97 5.64 -18.34
CA ILE A 45 19.23 6.28 -18.75
C ILE A 45 19.19 7.78 -18.49
N TYR A 46 18.11 8.47 -18.91
CA TYR A 46 17.96 9.89 -18.67
C TYR A 46 17.93 10.22 -17.19
N LYS A 47 17.17 9.48 -16.38
CA LYS A 47 17.14 9.67 -14.93
C LYS A 47 18.53 9.53 -14.32
N ARG A 48 19.26 8.46 -14.67
CA ARG A 48 20.62 8.20 -14.15
C ARG A 48 21.57 9.35 -14.51
N ASN A 49 21.59 9.77 -15.77
CA ASN A 49 22.47 10.83 -16.23
C ASN A 49 22.10 12.17 -15.57
N THR A 50 20.82 12.53 -15.56
CA THR A 50 20.30 13.75 -14.92
C THR A 50 20.66 13.80 -13.43
N THR A 51 20.58 12.68 -12.73
CA THR A 51 20.97 12.61 -11.32
C THR A 51 22.47 12.84 -11.14
N GLY A 52 23.30 12.29 -12.04
CA GLY A 52 24.74 12.54 -12.06
C GLY A 52 25.08 13.99 -12.34
N ASP A 53 24.43 14.59 -13.35
CA ASP A 53 24.61 16.00 -13.70
C ASP A 53 24.17 16.91 -12.55
N TRP A 54 23.09 16.56 -11.85
CA TRP A 54 22.62 17.29 -10.69
C TRP A 54 23.58 17.21 -9.51
N ALA A 55 24.20 16.04 -9.29
CA ALA A 55 25.22 15.88 -8.26
C ALA A 55 26.46 16.74 -8.57
N GLN A 56 26.93 16.72 -9.82
CA GLN A 56 28.05 17.56 -10.26
C GLN A 56 27.71 19.06 -10.14
N PHE A 57 26.51 19.46 -10.53
CA PHE A 57 26.03 20.82 -10.34
C PHE A 57 26.05 21.21 -8.86
N SER A 58 25.55 20.32 -7.98
CA SER A 58 25.52 20.57 -6.54
C SER A 58 26.91 20.68 -5.92
N GLU A 59 27.89 19.93 -6.43
CA GLU A 59 29.29 20.04 -5.99
C GLU A 59 29.91 21.39 -6.36
N VAL A 60 29.72 21.84 -7.60
CA VAL A 60 30.33 23.08 -8.10
C VAL A 60 29.62 24.32 -7.55
N PHE A 61 28.29 24.28 -7.42
CA PHE A 61 27.46 25.45 -7.18
C PHE A 61 26.70 25.44 -5.86
N GLY A 62 26.61 24.27 -5.19
CA GLY A 62 25.89 24.11 -3.93
C GLY A 62 26.74 24.45 -2.69
N MET A 63 28.06 24.52 -2.82
CA MET A 63 28.97 24.91 -1.75
C MET A 63 29.73 26.18 -2.12
N PRO A 64 29.80 27.19 -1.23
CA PRO A 64 30.57 28.40 -1.50
C PRO A 64 32.08 28.11 -1.47
N ILE A 65 32.83 28.76 -2.35
CA ILE A 65 34.30 28.80 -2.31
C ILE A 65 34.72 29.91 -1.33
N GLN A 66 35.65 29.61 -0.44
CA GLN A 66 36.26 30.59 0.45
C GLN A 66 37.38 31.32 -0.28
N GLU A 67 37.22 32.62 -0.48
CA GLU A 67 38.20 33.46 -1.15
C GLU A 67 39.10 34.16 -0.13
N TYR A 68 40.41 34.04 -0.32
CA TYR A 68 41.45 34.65 0.51
C TYR A 68 42.36 35.51 -0.35
N ILE A 69 42.34 36.81 -0.09
CA ILE A 69 43.12 37.81 -0.82
C ILE A 69 44.33 38.20 0.03
N TYR A 70 45.54 38.13 -0.54
CA TYR A 70 46.77 38.57 0.09
C TYR A 70 47.52 39.60 -0.75
N ASP A 71 48.45 40.31 -0.12
CA ASP A 71 49.36 41.21 -0.84
C ASP A 71 50.53 40.41 -1.44
N SER A 72 50.86 40.63 -2.71
CA SER A 72 51.94 39.91 -3.39
C SER A 72 53.31 40.18 -2.78
N ASP A 73 53.46 41.37 -2.18
CA ASP A 73 54.73 41.84 -1.63
C ASP A 73 54.90 41.50 -0.14
N ASP A 74 53.90 40.85 0.49
CA ASP A 74 53.89 40.47 1.90
C ASP A 74 53.68 38.96 2.09
N ASP A 75 54.78 38.22 2.23
CA ASP A 75 54.73 36.76 2.49
C ASP A 75 54.06 36.43 3.85
N GLU A 76 54.09 37.32 4.86
CA GLU A 76 53.39 37.10 6.14
C GLU A 76 51.87 37.23 5.98
N SER A 77 51.40 38.08 5.05
CA SER A 77 49.99 38.17 4.66
C SER A 77 49.51 36.86 4.06
N ARG A 78 50.28 36.22 3.17
CA ARG A 78 49.93 34.91 2.59
C ARG A 78 49.86 33.83 3.66
N GLN A 79 50.82 33.80 4.59
CA GLN A 79 50.88 32.80 5.65
C GLN A 79 49.68 32.90 6.60
N ARG A 80 49.29 34.12 7.01
CA ARG A 80 48.09 34.34 7.85
C ARG A 80 46.80 33.88 7.16
N ALA A 81 46.68 34.10 5.85
CA ALA A 81 45.51 33.65 5.09
C ALA A 81 45.42 32.11 5.09
N MET A 82 46.53 31.40 4.90
CA MET A 82 46.55 29.93 4.94
C MET A 82 46.23 29.38 6.34
N GLU A 83 46.72 30.01 7.40
CA GLU A 83 46.43 29.62 8.78
C GLU A 83 44.95 29.84 9.14
N ASP A 84 44.37 30.96 8.73
CA ASP A 84 42.94 31.24 8.94
C ASP A 84 42.06 30.22 8.20
N ALA A 85 42.43 29.90 6.96
CA ALA A 85 41.75 28.89 6.16
C ALA A 85 41.85 27.48 6.78
N ALA A 86 43.02 27.09 7.29
CA ALA A 86 43.21 25.81 7.97
C ALA A 86 42.34 25.67 9.25
N ASN A 87 42.06 26.79 9.93
CA ASN A 87 41.20 26.82 11.11
C ASN A 87 39.71 26.86 10.79
N THR A 88 39.32 27.27 9.57
CA THR A 88 37.91 27.52 9.22
C THR A 88 37.18 26.25 8.72
N GLY A 89 37.89 25.24 8.21
CA GLY A 89 37.33 23.92 7.89
C GLY A 89 37.54 23.43 6.45
N SER A 90 36.73 22.45 6.01
CA SER A 90 36.97 21.64 4.79
C SER A 90 36.25 22.12 3.52
N LEU A 91 36.04 23.44 3.37
CA LEU A 91 35.48 24.00 2.12
C LEU A 91 36.58 24.17 1.06
N ALA A 92 36.18 24.36 -0.21
CA ALA A 92 37.12 24.74 -1.25
C ALA A 92 37.68 26.15 -0.97
N GLN A 93 39.01 26.30 -1.05
CA GLN A 93 39.72 27.54 -0.73
C GLN A 93 40.45 28.06 -1.97
N PHE A 94 40.29 29.36 -2.25
CA PHE A 94 40.97 30.05 -3.34
C PHE A 94 41.84 31.17 -2.78
N PHE A 95 43.16 31.02 -2.89
CA PHE A 95 44.14 32.00 -2.44
C PHE A 95 44.74 32.73 -3.63
N HIS A 96 44.67 34.05 -3.65
CA HIS A 96 45.26 34.83 -4.73
C HIS A 96 45.73 36.22 -4.30
N ALA A 97 46.64 36.80 -5.09
CA ALA A 97 47.06 38.18 -4.96
C ALA A 97 45.98 39.13 -5.51
N LYS A 98 45.99 40.39 -5.05
CA LYS A 98 44.97 41.42 -5.39
C LYS A 98 44.74 41.65 -6.89
N ASP A 99 45.71 41.33 -7.73
CA ASP A 99 45.69 41.51 -9.19
C ASP A 99 45.13 40.30 -9.96
N THR A 100 44.87 39.20 -9.26
CA THR A 100 44.25 37.98 -9.80
C THR A 100 42.79 37.92 -9.39
N GLU A 101 41.93 37.29 -10.19
CA GLU A 101 40.52 37.09 -9.84
C GLU A 101 40.03 35.70 -10.30
N LEU A 102 39.14 35.06 -9.53
CA LEU A 102 38.42 33.87 -9.97
C LEU A 102 37.01 34.26 -10.43
N LYS A 103 36.74 34.12 -11.73
CA LYS A 103 35.42 34.34 -12.29
C LYS A 103 34.72 33.02 -12.56
N LEU A 104 33.81 32.62 -11.67
CA LEU A 104 32.84 31.58 -11.99
C LEU A 104 31.82 32.15 -12.97
N THR A 105 31.90 31.70 -14.23
CA THR A 105 30.94 32.13 -15.26
C THR A 105 29.74 31.20 -15.21
N GLU A 106 28.61 31.72 -14.71
CA GLU A 106 27.38 30.94 -14.55
C GLU A 106 26.36 31.32 -15.63
N ALA A 107 25.52 30.36 -16.04
CA ALA A 107 24.28 30.72 -16.70
C ALA A 107 23.42 31.50 -15.69
N GLY A 108 22.81 32.61 -16.10
CA GLY A 108 22.26 33.65 -15.20
C GLY A 108 21.15 33.27 -14.22
N ASN A 109 20.84 31.97 -14.01
CA ASN A 109 19.87 31.49 -13.03
C ASN A 109 20.26 30.10 -12.45
N LYS A 110 20.97 30.09 -11.31
CA LYS A 110 21.31 28.88 -10.52
C LYS A 110 20.08 28.09 -10.08
N THR A 111 19.10 28.77 -9.50
CA THR A 111 17.87 28.14 -8.99
C THR A 111 17.06 27.48 -10.10
N GLY A 112 16.99 28.13 -11.27
CA GLY A 112 16.34 27.56 -12.44
C GLY A 112 17.03 26.29 -12.97
N SER A 113 18.35 26.18 -12.82
CA SER A 113 19.09 25.00 -13.27
C SER A 113 18.86 23.79 -12.36
N ALA A 114 18.86 23.99 -11.04
CA ALA A 114 18.57 22.92 -10.07
C ALA A 114 17.15 22.34 -10.24
N ASP A 115 16.15 23.20 -10.41
CA ASP A 115 14.74 22.82 -10.63
C ASP A 115 14.54 22.05 -11.95
N VAL A 116 15.32 22.34 -12.99
CA VAL A 116 15.28 21.59 -14.25
C VAL A 116 15.72 20.13 -14.06
N TYR A 117 16.78 19.88 -13.29
CA TYR A 117 17.25 18.52 -13.02
C TYR A 117 16.22 17.71 -12.21
N GLU A 118 15.67 18.31 -11.16
CA GLU A 118 14.65 17.69 -10.33
C GLU A 118 13.40 17.33 -11.15
N ARG A 119 12.85 18.28 -11.91
CA ARG A 119 11.67 18.07 -12.75
C ARG A 119 11.89 17.02 -13.84
N LEU A 120 13.09 16.94 -14.40
CA LEU A 120 13.41 15.90 -15.38
C LEU A 120 13.48 14.51 -14.71
N CYS A 121 14.06 14.41 -13.52
CA CYS A 121 14.04 13.18 -12.73
C CYS A 121 12.61 12.75 -12.38
N GLU A 122 11.78 13.70 -11.93
CA GLU A 122 10.36 13.49 -11.62
C GLU A 122 9.57 13.05 -12.86
N ARG A 123 9.81 13.68 -14.02
CA ARG A 123 9.21 13.26 -15.30
C ARG A 123 9.58 11.81 -15.62
N CYS A 124 10.86 11.44 -15.48
CA CYS A 124 11.31 10.08 -15.75
C CYS A 124 10.65 9.06 -14.81
N ASN A 125 10.52 9.36 -13.52
CA ASN A 125 9.80 8.52 -12.56
C ASN A 125 8.34 8.33 -12.99
N ASN A 126 7.66 9.44 -13.31
CA ASN A 126 6.27 9.43 -13.74
C ASN A 126 6.05 8.57 -14.99
N GLU A 127 6.88 8.69 -16.02
CA GLU A 127 6.73 7.88 -17.24
C GLU A 127 7.03 6.39 -16.99
N ILE A 128 7.97 6.06 -16.10
CA ILE A 128 8.22 4.68 -15.67
C ILE A 128 7.01 4.11 -14.90
N SER A 129 6.47 4.86 -13.94
CA SER A 129 5.29 4.45 -13.16
C SER A 129 4.08 4.20 -14.06
N LYS A 130 3.82 5.08 -15.04
CA LYS A 130 2.75 4.87 -16.03
C LYS A 130 2.98 3.63 -16.89
N LEU A 131 4.22 3.36 -17.27
CA LEU A 131 4.54 2.21 -18.11
C LEU A 131 4.31 0.88 -17.39
N ILE A 132 4.59 0.80 -16.08
CA ILE A 132 4.48 -0.44 -15.31
C ILE A 132 3.10 -0.58 -14.66
N LEU A 133 2.61 0.45 -13.98
CA LEU A 133 1.38 0.40 -13.17
C LEU A 133 0.16 0.99 -13.89
N GLY A 134 0.35 1.62 -15.06
CA GLY A 134 -0.70 2.32 -15.78
C GLY A 134 -1.11 3.66 -15.16
N ASN A 135 -0.51 4.05 -14.04
CA ASN A 135 -0.82 5.30 -13.34
C ASN A 135 0.36 5.80 -12.49
N THR A 136 0.23 7.01 -11.93
CA THR A 136 1.26 7.61 -11.06
C THR A 136 0.74 7.86 -9.64
N LEU A 137 -0.58 8.03 -9.45
CA LEU A 137 -1.14 8.53 -8.20
C LEU A 137 -1.14 7.51 -7.06
N THR A 138 -1.15 6.19 -7.35
CA THR A 138 -1.07 5.18 -6.28
C THR A 138 0.34 5.05 -5.69
N THR A 139 1.36 5.55 -6.40
CA THR A 139 2.77 5.46 -6.00
C THR A 139 3.36 6.80 -5.59
N GLU A 140 2.93 7.90 -6.23
CA GLU A 140 3.40 9.25 -5.95
C GLU A 140 2.30 10.05 -5.23
N SER A 141 2.60 10.51 -4.02
CA SER A 141 1.69 11.37 -3.26
C SER A 141 1.71 12.78 -3.87
N SER A 142 0.75 13.10 -4.73
CA SER A 142 0.50 14.48 -5.13
C SER A 142 -0.24 15.22 -4.02
N GLU A 143 0.14 16.47 -3.73
CA GLU A 143 -0.60 17.39 -2.83
C GLU A 143 -2.10 17.54 -3.21
N LYS A 144 -2.48 17.15 -4.44
CA LYS A 144 -3.84 17.25 -4.98
C LYS A 144 -4.59 15.90 -5.04
N GLY A 145 -4.00 14.82 -4.53
CA GLY A 145 -4.63 13.49 -4.56
C GLY A 145 -5.78 13.36 -3.57
N THR A 146 -7.03 13.28 -4.06
CA THR A 146 -8.17 12.93 -3.20
C THR A 146 -8.29 11.40 -3.06
N GLN A 147 -8.82 10.91 -1.93
CA GLN A 147 -9.08 9.47 -1.70
C GLN A 147 -9.96 8.85 -2.81
N ALA A 148 -10.91 9.63 -3.32
CA ALA A 148 -11.76 9.21 -4.45
C ALA A 148 -10.92 8.96 -5.71
N LEU A 149 -9.95 9.83 -6.01
CA LEU A 149 -9.06 9.69 -7.16
C LEU A 149 -8.12 8.48 -6.99
N GLY A 150 -7.55 8.31 -5.79
CA GLY A 150 -6.74 7.11 -5.46
C GLY A 150 -7.50 5.80 -5.66
N THR A 151 -8.78 5.76 -5.30
CA THR A 151 -9.64 4.58 -5.52
C THR A 151 -9.85 4.28 -7.01
N VAL A 152 -9.98 5.31 -7.87
CA VAL A 152 -10.09 5.11 -9.32
C VAL A 152 -8.78 4.58 -9.91
N HIS A 153 -7.63 5.11 -9.49
CA HIS A 153 -6.34 4.63 -9.98
C HIS A 153 -6.02 3.21 -9.51
N LYS A 154 -6.37 2.85 -8.26
CA LYS A 154 -6.28 1.46 -7.79
C LYS A 154 -7.06 0.50 -8.70
N LYS A 155 -8.28 0.87 -9.14
CA LYS A 155 -9.04 0.04 -10.10
C LYS A 155 -8.35 -0.12 -11.45
N VAL A 156 -7.54 0.84 -11.88
CA VAL A 156 -6.76 0.70 -13.12
C VAL A 156 -5.60 -0.27 -12.90
N GLU A 157 -4.91 -0.14 -11.78
CA GLU A 157 -3.83 -1.04 -11.38
C GLU A 157 -4.33 -2.48 -11.21
N ASP A 158 -5.46 -2.68 -10.54
CA ASP A 158 -6.11 -3.98 -10.36
C ASP A 158 -6.45 -4.64 -11.71
N LYS A 159 -6.83 -3.85 -12.73
CA LYS A 159 -7.09 -4.37 -14.09
C LYS A 159 -5.82 -4.84 -14.80
N VAL A 160 -4.71 -4.12 -14.63
CA VAL A 160 -3.40 -4.53 -15.16
C VAL A 160 -2.99 -5.85 -14.50
N LEU A 161 -3.10 -5.92 -13.17
CA LEU A 161 -2.81 -7.11 -12.40
C LEU A 161 -3.71 -8.31 -12.76
N GLU A 162 -5.01 -8.10 -13.00
CA GLU A 162 -5.91 -9.14 -13.49
C GLU A 162 -5.49 -9.63 -14.89
N ALA A 163 -5.11 -8.71 -15.79
CA ALA A 163 -4.65 -9.06 -17.13
C ALA A 163 -3.35 -9.89 -17.08
N ASP A 164 -2.38 -9.51 -16.25
CA ASP A 164 -1.12 -10.24 -16.07
C ASP A 164 -1.36 -11.63 -15.48
N ARG A 165 -2.22 -11.73 -14.44
CA ARG A 165 -2.63 -13.03 -13.87
C ARG A 165 -3.24 -13.92 -14.94
N LYS A 166 -4.17 -13.38 -15.73
CA LYS A 166 -4.83 -14.13 -16.79
C LYS A 166 -3.85 -14.58 -17.88
N TYR A 167 -2.88 -13.74 -18.24
CA TYR A 167 -1.82 -14.10 -19.17
C TYR A 167 -1.01 -15.30 -18.67
N VAL A 168 -0.54 -15.25 -17.41
CA VAL A 168 0.21 -16.37 -16.81
C VAL A 168 -0.65 -17.64 -16.73
N LEU A 169 -1.91 -17.52 -16.31
CA LEU A 169 -2.82 -18.67 -16.26
C LEU A 169 -3.07 -19.27 -17.64
N ASN A 170 -3.17 -18.45 -18.69
CA ASN A 170 -3.32 -18.97 -20.05
C ASN A 170 -2.09 -19.76 -20.48
N VAL A 171 -0.89 -19.23 -20.24
CA VAL A 171 0.37 -19.94 -20.56
C VAL A 171 0.44 -21.27 -19.81
N LEU A 172 0.08 -21.29 -18.52
CA LEU A 172 0.13 -22.50 -17.70
C LEU A 172 -0.93 -23.55 -18.10
N ASN A 173 -2.14 -23.11 -18.42
CA ASN A 173 -3.27 -24.01 -18.68
C ASN A 173 -3.44 -24.41 -20.16
N TYR A 174 -2.85 -23.68 -21.10
CA TYR A 174 -2.96 -23.99 -22.53
C TYR A 174 -1.61 -24.37 -23.17
N ASP A 175 -0.54 -23.62 -22.89
CA ASP A 175 0.74 -23.83 -23.58
C ASP A 175 1.64 -24.85 -22.85
N MET A 176 1.64 -24.84 -21.52
CA MET A 176 2.46 -25.73 -20.70
C MET A 176 1.88 -27.13 -20.51
N THR A 177 0.58 -27.34 -20.75
CA THR A 177 -0.09 -28.61 -20.42
C THR A 177 0.48 -29.79 -21.17
N ASP A 178 0.81 -29.62 -22.45
CA ASP A 178 1.44 -30.66 -23.26
C ASP A 178 2.85 -31.02 -22.78
N ILE A 179 3.62 -30.02 -22.36
CA ILE A 179 4.97 -30.22 -21.81
C ILE A 179 4.88 -30.96 -20.47
N LEU A 180 3.97 -30.53 -19.59
CA LEU A 180 3.73 -31.19 -18.30
C LEU A 180 3.30 -32.66 -18.48
N LEU A 181 2.44 -32.96 -19.46
CA LEU A 181 2.04 -34.33 -19.79
C LEU A 181 3.24 -35.18 -20.25
N ARG A 182 4.12 -34.64 -21.09
CA ARG A 182 5.36 -35.32 -21.51
C ARG A 182 6.31 -35.58 -20.35
N MET A 183 6.34 -34.68 -19.36
CA MET A 183 7.08 -34.85 -18.12
C MET A 183 6.42 -35.84 -17.13
N GLY A 184 5.24 -36.39 -17.47
CA GLY A 184 4.52 -37.36 -16.65
C GLY A 184 3.55 -36.76 -15.62
N ILE A 185 3.29 -35.46 -15.67
CA ILE A 185 2.31 -34.79 -14.81
C ILE A 185 0.94 -34.85 -15.50
N ASN A 186 -0.02 -35.51 -14.86
CA ASN A 186 -1.38 -35.56 -15.38
C ASN A 186 -2.07 -34.20 -15.22
N THR A 187 -2.25 -33.48 -16.33
CA THR A 187 -2.97 -32.20 -16.38
C THR A 187 -4.47 -32.36 -16.67
N GLN A 188 -4.96 -33.59 -16.88
CA GLN A 188 -6.38 -33.81 -17.14
C GLN A 188 -7.23 -33.59 -15.88
N GLY A 189 -8.21 -32.69 -15.99
CA GLY A 189 -9.20 -32.41 -14.94
C GLY A 189 -8.74 -31.41 -13.87
N GLY A 190 -7.51 -30.89 -13.96
CA GLY A 190 -7.00 -29.82 -13.10
C GLY A 190 -6.70 -28.56 -13.90
N ALA A 191 -6.82 -27.40 -13.26
CA ALA A 191 -6.40 -26.12 -13.82
C ALA A 191 -5.58 -25.35 -12.78
N PHE A 192 -4.51 -24.70 -13.23
CA PHE A 192 -3.85 -23.68 -12.44
C PHE A 192 -4.82 -22.52 -12.23
N CYS A 193 -4.94 -22.07 -10.99
CA CYS A 193 -5.72 -20.89 -10.62
C CYS A 193 -4.95 -20.09 -9.57
N PHE A 194 -5.17 -18.78 -9.57
CA PHE A 194 -4.79 -17.97 -8.42
C PHE A 194 -5.89 -18.10 -7.37
N PRO A 195 -5.57 -18.43 -6.11
CA PRO A 195 -6.56 -18.34 -5.05
C PRO A 195 -6.96 -16.88 -4.93
N GLU A 196 -8.23 -16.58 -5.16
CA GLU A 196 -8.76 -15.24 -4.90
C GLU A 196 -8.83 -15.08 -3.38
N PRO A 197 -8.00 -14.23 -2.76
CA PRO A 197 -8.25 -13.85 -1.39
C PRO A 197 -9.59 -13.13 -1.41
N LYS A 198 -10.57 -13.68 -0.71
CA LYS A 198 -11.81 -12.96 -0.42
C LYS A 198 -11.43 -11.81 0.50
N GLU A 199 -10.96 -10.70 -0.07
CA GLU A 199 -10.87 -9.40 0.59
C GLU A 199 -12.30 -8.94 0.84
N THR A 200 -12.89 -9.51 1.87
CA THR A 200 -14.15 -9.05 2.40
C THR A 200 -13.79 -8.51 3.77
N ASP A 201 -13.92 -7.20 3.92
CA ASP A 201 -13.86 -6.56 5.22
C ASP A 201 -14.76 -7.33 6.21
N ALA A 202 -14.30 -7.53 7.44
CA ALA A 202 -15.01 -8.33 8.44
C ALA A 202 -16.45 -7.81 8.65
N GLY A 203 -16.65 -6.49 8.58
CA GLY A 203 -17.98 -5.88 8.64
C GLY A 203 -18.88 -6.27 7.46
N THR A 204 -18.32 -6.30 6.25
CA THR A 204 -19.05 -6.73 5.05
C THR A 204 -19.37 -8.23 5.08
N LYS A 205 -18.46 -9.09 5.58
CA LYS A 205 -18.72 -10.53 5.79
C LYS A 205 -19.88 -10.75 6.75
N ILE A 206 -19.89 -10.05 7.88
CA ILE A 206 -20.97 -10.15 8.89
C ILE A 206 -22.32 -9.73 8.30
N SER A 207 -22.34 -8.65 7.52
CA SER A 207 -23.57 -8.18 6.85
C SER A 207 -24.11 -9.23 5.86
N ILE A 208 -23.24 -9.79 5.02
CA ILE A 208 -23.60 -10.85 4.07
C ILE A 208 -24.12 -12.08 4.80
N LEU A 209 -23.40 -12.59 5.80
CA LEU A 209 -23.80 -13.77 6.58
C LEU A 209 -25.13 -13.55 7.31
N THR A 210 -25.36 -12.34 7.83
CA THR A 210 -26.63 -11.97 8.45
C THR A 210 -27.78 -11.97 7.44
N GLN A 211 -27.56 -11.46 6.22
CA GLN A 211 -28.57 -11.47 5.16
C GLN A 211 -28.85 -12.89 4.65
N LEU A 212 -27.82 -13.72 4.48
CA LEU A 212 -27.98 -15.12 4.07
C LEU A 212 -28.80 -15.92 5.10
N LYS A 213 -28.53 -15.72 6.39
CA LYS A 213 -29.28 -16.38 7.47
C LYS A 213 -30.71 -15.85 7.60
N LYS A 214 -30.92 -14.53 7.53
CA LYS A 214 -32.24 -13.91 7.73
C LYS A 214 -33.17 -14.00 6.53
N ASN A 215 -32.65 -13.79 5.32
CA ASN A 215 -33.48 -13.63 4.12
C ASN A 215 -33.60 -14.93 3.31
N PHE A 216 -32.54 -15.72 3.28
CA PHE A 216 -32.48 -16.95 2.47
C PHE A 216 -32.55 -18.22 3.32
N ASN A 217 -32.57 -18.09 4.65
CA ASN A 217 -32.62 -19.18 5.62
C ASN A 217 -31.60 -20.30 5.31
N ILE A 218 -30.42 -19.91 4.83
CA ILE A 218 -29.36 -20.85 4.49
C ILE A 218 -28.73 -21.34 5.80
N PRO A 219 -28.65 -22.66 6.03
CA PRO A 219 -27.94 -23.20 7.17
C PRO A 219 -26.44 -22.93 6.99
N ILE A 220 -25.88 -22.12 7.89
CA ILE A 220 -24.46 -21.82 7.95
C ILE A 220 -23.89 -22.69 9.08
N ASP A 221 -22.78 -23.36 8.79
CA ASP A 221 -22.07 -24.15 9.79
C ASP A 221 -21.42 -23.22 10.84
N ASP A 222 -21.56 -23.57 12.12
CA ASP A 222 -21.06 -22.73 13.20
C ASP A 222 -19.52 -22.82 13.32
N ASP A 223 -18.90 -23.95 12.94
CA ASP A 223 -17.44 -24.12 12.94
C ASP A 223 -16.79 -23.24 11.87
N TYR A 224 -17.42 -23.14 10.70
CA TYR A 224 -17.02 -22.18 9.67
C TYR A 224 -16.98 -20.73 10.20
N LEU A 225 -17.92 -20.34 11.07
CA LEU A 225 -17.94 -18.99 11.65
C LEU A 225 -16.81 -18.77 12.65
N TYR A 226 -16.48 -19.75 13.48
CA TYR A 226 -15.38 -19.65 14.44
C TYR A 226 -14.02 -19.56 13.73
N GLU A 227 -13.81 -20.39 12.69
CA GLU A 227 -12.59 -20.37 11.87
C GLU A 227 -12.45 -19.08 11.06
N GLU A 228 -13.51 -18.65 10.37
CA GLU A 228 -13.48 -17.48 9.48
C GLU A 228 -13.25 -16.16 10.25
N PHE A 229 -13.71 -16.06 11.50
CA PHE A 229 -13.56 -14.86 12.34
C PHE A 229 -12.45 -14.98 13.40
N GLY A 230 -11.75 -16.12 13.48
CA GLY A 230 -10.67 -16.34 14.44
C GLY A 230 -11.12 -16.28 15.91
N ILE A 231 -12.35 -16.74 16.18
CA ILE A 231 -12.92 -16.76 17.53
C ILE A 231 -12.75 -18.19 18.08
N ASP A 232 -12.23 -18.33 19.29
CA ASP A 232 -12.12 -19.64 19.93
C ASP A 232 -13.50 -20.21 20.25
N LYS A 233 -13.74 -21.45 19.80
CA LYS A 233 -14.97 -22.17 20.10
C LYS A 233 -15.01 -22.51 21.60
N PRO A 234 -16.07 -22.14 22.33
CA PRO A 234 -16.16 -22.41 23.76
C PRO A 234 -16.21 -23.91 24.05
N ALA A 235 -15.52 -24.36 25.10
CA ALA A 235 -15.44 -25.79 25.47
C ALA A 235 -16.81 -26.42 25.80
N ASN A 236 -17.78 -25.62 26.21
CA ASN A 236 -19.15 -26.00 26.53
C ASN A 236 -20.16 -25.65 25.40
N TYR A 237 -19.70 -25.53 24.17
CA TYR A 237 -20.51 -25.13 23.01
C TYR A 237 -21.82 -25.92 22.85
N GLU A 238 -21.78 -27.25 22.96
CA GLU A 238 -22.98 -28.10 22.83
C GLU A 238 -24.03 -27.82 23.92
N GLN A 239 -23.58 -27.53 25.14
CA GLN A 239 -24.47 -27.19 26.26
C GLN A 239 -25.16 -25.85 26.02
N LEU A 240 -24.40 -24.83 25.60
CA LEU A 240 -24.95 -23.51 25.27
C LEU A 240 -25.95 -23.57 24.10
N LYS A 241 -25.69 -24.41 23.10
CA LYS A 241 -26.59 -24.59 21.95
C LYS A 241 -27.88 -25.31 22.36
N ALA A 242 -27.80 -26.27 23.28
CA ALA A 242 -28.97 -26.94 23.85
C ALA A 242 -29.84 -25.94 24.64
N GLU A 243 -29.23 -25.13 25.52
CA GLU A 243 -29.92 -24.09 26.28
C GLU A 243 -30.60 -23.05 25.36
N GLN A 244 -29.95 -22.65 24.26
CA GLN A 244 -30.56 -21.74 23.27
C GLN A 244 -31.76 -22.36 22.56
N ARG A 245 -31.72 -23.65 22.24
CA ARG A 245 -32.85 -24.38 21.63
C ARG A 245 -34.00 -24.50 22.62
N GLU A 246 -33.71 -24.81 23.88
CA GLU A 246 -34.71 -24.88 24.95
C GLU A 246 -35.35 -23.52 25.22
N ALA A 247 -34.57 -22.44 25.26
CA ALA A 247 -35.06 -21.08 25.41
C ALA A 247 -35.93 -20.64 24.22
N ALA A 248 -35.55 -21.00 22.99
CA ALA A 248 -36.34 -20.72 21.79
C ALA A 248 -37.68 -21.49 21.78
N GLN A 249 -37.68 -22.75 22.26
CA GLN A 249 -38.90 -23.54 22.41
C GLN A 249 -39.81 -23.00 23.52
N ALA A 250 -39.24 -22.55 24.64
CA ALA A 250 -40.00 -21.94 25.73
C ALA A 250 -40.64 -20.60 25.33
N ALA A 251 -39.99 -19.81 24.47
CA ALA A 251 -40.51 -18.55 23.95
C ALA A 251 -41.67 -18.70 22.96
N LEU A 252 -41.87 -19.89 22.38
CA LEU A 252 -42.99 -20.21 21.47
C LEU A 252 -44.26 -20.64 22.22
N VAL A 253 -44.20 -20.83 23.54
CA VAL A 253 -45.37 -21.19 24.37
C VAL A 253 -46.11 -19.91 24.78
N PRO A 254 -47.38 -19.70 24.34
CA PRO A 254 -48.13 -18.53 24.76
C PRO A 254 -48.55 -18.69 26.23
N THR A 255 -48.12 -17.77 27.10
CA THR A 255 -48.63 -17.70 28.48
C THR A 255 -50.14 -17.38 28.47
N PRO A 256 -50.99 -18.15 29.16
CA PRO A 256 -52.43 -17.87 29.21
C PRO A 256 -52.70 -16.55 29.93
N LYS A 257 -53.47 -15.65 29.29
CA LYS A 257 -54.08 -14.48 29.94
C LYS A 257 -54.97 -14.97 31.09
N LYS A 258 -54.66 -14.57 32.33
CA LYS A 258 -55.62 -14.69 33.45
C LYS A 258 -56.71 -13.63 33.26
N GLU A 259 -57.94 -14.09 33.05
CA GLU A 259 -59.15 -13.26 33.15
C GLU A 259 -59.37 -12.79 34.61
N PRO A 260 -59.90 -11.58 34.82
CA PRO A 260 -60.16 -11.05 36.16
C PRO A 260 -61.56 -11.46 36.65
N GLU A 261 -61.65 -11.98 37.87
CA GLU A 261 -62.93 -12.18 38.58
C GLU A 261 -63.14 -11.15 39.71
N PRO A 262 -64.40 -10.92 40.14
CA PRO A 262 -64.96 -9.58 40.28
C PRO A 262 -64.83 -8.93 41.66
N ALA A 263 -64.99 -7.61 41.66
CA ALA A 263 -64.91 -6.72 42.80
C ALA A 263 -65.99 -6.98 43.87
N ASN A 264 -65.58 -7.00 45.13
CA ASN A 264 -66.47 -6.76 46.26
C ASN A 264 -65.92 -5.62 47.14
N LYS A 265 -66.80 -4.69 47.51
CA LYS A 265 -66.54 -3.42 48.17
C LYS A 265 -66.34 -3.59 49.68
N GLY A 266 -65.37 -2.87 50.26
CA GLY A 266 -65.34 -2.63 51.69
C GLY A 266 -64.06 -1.99 52.24
N ARG A 267 -64.14 -0.66 52.46
CA ARG A 267 -63.46 0.18 53.47
C ARG A 267 -61.92 0.27 53.50
N ASP A 268 -61.49 1.52 53.22
CA ASP A 268 -60.54 2.37 53.95
C ASP A 268 -59.21 1.77 54.43
N ASP A 269 -58.11 2.13 53.75
CA ASP A 269 -56.97 2.86 54.33
C ASP A 269 -55.84 3.02 53.28
N GLU A 270 -55.26 4.22 53.16
CA GLU A 270 -54.18 4.56 52.21
C GLU A 270 -52.87 3.78 52.47
N PRO A 271 -52.12 3.35 51.42
CA PRO A 271 -50.75 2.87 51.58
C PRO A 271 -49.68 3.97 51.39
N THR A 272 -48.68 3.94 52.26
CA THR A 272 -47.55 4.88 52.39
C THR A 272 -46.50 4.82 51.25
N PRO A 273 -45.71 5.90 51.03
CA PRO A 273 -44.81 6.04 49.89
C PRO A 273 -43.43 5.42 50.15
N LYS A 274 -43.20 4.17 49.74
CA LYS A 274 -41.86 3.55 49.83
C LYS A 274 -41.22 3.05 48.54
N GLN A 275 -41.88 3.12 47.39
CA GLN A 275 -41.29 2.62 46.13
C GLN A 275 -40.79 3.69 45.13
N LYS A 276 -41.11 4.98 45.33
CA LYS A 276 -40.60 6.06 44.45
C LYS A 276 -39.16 6.52 44.76
N ARG A 277 -38.55 6.03 45.83
CA ARG A 277 -37.22 6.48 46.29
C ARG A 277 -36.04 5.67 45.72
N ASN A 278 -36.29 4.46 45.24
CA ASN A 278 -35.23 3.59 44.69
C ASN A 278 -34.81 3.97 43.26
N PHE A 279 -35.73 4.41 42.40
CA PHE A 279 -35.42 4.68 41.00
C PHE A 279 -34.58 5.96 40.80
N ARG A 280 -34.82 7.01 41.61
CA ARG A 280 -34.02 8.25 41.56
C ARG A 280 -32.60 8.08 42.11
N ASN A 281 -32.39 7.18 43.06
CA ASN A 281 -31.05 6.88 43.59
C ASN A 281 -30.22 6.03 42.62
N TRP A 282 -30.85 5.14 41.86
CA TRP A 282 -30.19 4.36 40.81
C TRP A 282 -29.70 5.26 39.66
N LEU A 283 -30.54 6.19 39.19
CA LEU A 283 -30.16 7.13 38.12
C LEU A 283 -29.07 8.13 38.55
N LYS A 284 -29.00 8.52 39.83
CA LYS A 284 -27.92 9.38 40.34
C LYS A 284 -26.57 8.65 40.42
N GLY A 285 -26.54 7.33 40.59
CA GLY A 285 -25.27 6.57 40.59
C GLY A 285 -24.63 6.44 39.21
N PHE A 286 -25.42 6.56 38.14
CA PHE A 286 -24.98 6.32 36.77
C PHE A 286 -24.26 7.53 36.12
N PHE A 287 -24.44 8.75 36.64
CA PHE A 287 -23.88 9.99 36.08
C PHE A 287 -22.85 10.71 36.98
N VAL A 288 -22.37 10.09 38.07
CA VAL A 288 -21.45 10.73 39.06
C VAL A 288 -19.95 10.63 38.68
N LYS A 289 -19.62 10.20 37.45
CA LYS A 289 -18.24 10.22 36.94
C LYS A 289 -18.09 10.90 35.58
N ALA A 290 -18.83 11.98 35.35
CA ALA A 290 -18.43 12.99 34.37
C ALA A 290 -17.74 14.15 35.11
N PRO A 291 -16.51 14.54 34.74
CA PRO A 291 -15.90 15.77 35.28
C PRO A 291 -16.77 16.98 34.92
N ALA A 292 -16.98 17.86 35.89
CA ALA A 292 -17.94 18.98 35.83
C ALA A 292 -17.39 20.27 35.21
N ASP A 293 -16.18 20.25 34.67
CA ASP A 293 -15.63 21.37 33.89
C ASP A 293 -15.47 20.93 32.44
N GLY A 294 -16.09 21.71 31.55
CA GLY A 294 -16.14 21.47 30.11
C GLY A 294 -14.74 21.39 29.50
N ALA A 295 -14.59 20.50 28.52
CA ALA A 295 -13.39 20.43 27.71
C ALA A 295 -13.19 21.77 26.96
N ALA A 296 -12.09 22.45 27.26
CA ALA A 296 -11.58 23.55 26.46
C ALA A 296 -11.21 23.03 25.07
N LEU A 297 -11.78 23.65 24.04
CA LEU A 297 -11.37 23.46 22.65
C LEU A 297 -10.29 24.50 22.35
N ASP A 298 -9.03 24.08 22.40
CA ASP A 298 -7.92 24.72 21.68
C ASP A 298 -7.22 23.65 20.85
N TRP A 299 -7.58 23.60 19.57
CA TRP A 299 -6.77 23.18 18.44
C TRP A 299 -7.35 23.77 17.16
#